data_AF-A0A6J4Q136-F1
#
_entry.id   AF-A0A6J4Q136-F1
#
_cell.length_a   1.000
_cell.length_b   1.000
_cell.length_c   1.000
_cell.angle_alpha   90.00
_cell.angle_beta   90.00
_cell.angle_gamma   90.00
#
_symmetry.space_group_name_H-M   'P 1'
#
loop_
_entity.id
_entity.type
_entity.pdbx_description
1 polymer ?
#
loop_
_entity_poly.entity_id
_entity_poly.type
_entity_poly.pdbx_seq_one_letter_code
_entity_poly.pdbx_strand_id
1 'polypeptide(L)'
;MFRKNYLTFLLAIALFMTGGIAALAQTAPVMGSVVMKKADGTTVPVADAVIDVYRIDVKGKLPSGKTNGKGEFSFAGFPLGGQFMFAVSAPSAKAEIFPGVKAGNEKITITLVEGDGARLTEEQARGALNAAPAANPSGELTAEQKKAQAEYEKQVAEVNAKNAKSKESDELVRKALDEGNKAYTAKNYDVAVAKFDEGYKASYDFVGSAPVLLNNKALSLRFRGVDTYNQSRTLTDASARVQSMNKVTKDFADAVDAYSQSLTILKNAPATDIVDRKNYDAVKMDTLRGAKDLTKNMVVTEKIDNTKTSAIKTLIEEYALVETDKAAKAEAQVVLADVYRIAADPDNAIIEYKKALETSPDNPDALAGLGLSLFDAGERSGNTQQKQEGLNYMQRFAEVAPSTHKLKESVAGAVEYLKSQKLTPQKTTRKKN
;
A
#
# COMPACT_ATOMS: atom_id res chain seq x y z
N MET A 1 2.18 -26.12 -27.35
CA MET A 1 3.54 -25.59 -27.64
C MET A 1 3.48 -24.08 -27.38
N PHE A 2 3.77 -23.64 -26.15
CA PHE A 2 3.77 -22.22 -25.82
C PHE A 2 5.07 -21.61 -26.33
N ARG A 3 4.96 -20.68 -27.28
CA ARG A 3 6.11 -20.01 -27.90
C ARG A 3 6.77 -19.09 -26.87
N LYS A 4 8.11 -19.20 -26.81
CA LYS A 4 9.03 -18.34 -26.08
C LYS A 4 8.96 -16.90 -26.62
N ASN A 5 9.30 -15.95 -25.74
CA ASN A 5 9.45 -14.49 -25.90
C ASN A 5 8.22 -13.74 -25.34
N TYR A 6 8.29 -12.93 -24.28
CA TYR A 6 9.35 -11.98 -23.91
C TYR A 6 9.59 -11.93 -22.39
N LEU A 7 10.86 -12.05 -22.00
CA LEU A 7 11.37 -11.67 -20.69
C LEU A 7 11.67 -10.16 -20.74
N THR A 8 10.85 -9.36 -20.06
CA THR A 8 11.21 -7.99 -19.68
C THR A 8 10.82 -7.83 -18.23
N PHE A 9 11.77 -8.12 -17.33
CA PHE A 9 11.65 -7.85 -15.91
C PHE A 9 11.98 -6.37 -15.68
N LEU A 10 11.00 -5.59 -15.24
CA LEU A 10 11.27 -4.30 -14.61
C LEU A 10 11.29 -4.55 -13.09
N LEU A 11 12.51 -4.59 -12.56
CA LEU A 11 12.78 -4.57 -11.13
C LEU A 11 12.42 -3.16 -10.62
N ALA A 12 11.20 -2.97 -10.12
CA ALA A 12 10.81 -1.73 -9.47
C ALA A 12 11.48 -1.68 -8.08
N ILE A 13 12.69 -1.10 -8.02
CA ILE A 13 13.31 -0.70 -6.76
C ILE A 13 12.55 0.54 -6.28
N ALA A 14 11.59 0.35 -5.38
CA ALA A 14 10.98 1.45 -4.66
C ALA A 14 12.03 2.07 -3.72
N LEU A 15 12.52 3.27 -4.10
CA LEU A 15 13.29 4.14 -3.23
C LEU A 15 12.35 4.66 -2.14
N PHE A 16 12.49 4.11 -0.93
CA PHE A 16 11.79 4.58 0.26
C PHE A 16 12.22 6.01 0.58
N MET A 17 11.42 6.98 0.18
CA MET A 17 11.50 8.35 0.70
C MET A 17 10.87 8.34 2.08
N THR A 18 11.69 8.39 3.11
CA THR A 18 11.29 8.53 4.50
C THR A 18 10.51 9.83 4.68
N GLY A 19 9.18 9.73 4.70
CA GLY A 19 8.31 10.78 5.22
C GLY A 19 8.49 10.84 6.74
N GLY A 20 9.59 11.46 7.19
CA GLY A 20 9.74 11.82 8.59
C GLY A 20 8.64 12.81 8.94
N ILE A 21 7.61 12.33 9.65
CA ILE A 21 6.63 13.22 10.26
C ILE A 21 7.42 14.10 11.23
N ALA A 22 7.52 15.39 10.91
CA ALA A 22 8.10 16.37 11.80
C ALA A 22 7.40 16.25 13.16
N ALA A 23 8.15 15.91 14.21
CA ALA A 23 7.66 15.97 15.57
C ALA A 23 7.12 17.40 15.77
N LEU A 24 5.81 17.54 15.95
CA LEU A 24 5.18 18.81 16.32
C LEU A 24 5.67 19.15 17.73
N ALA A 25 6.80 19.86 17.82
CA ALA A 25 7.33 20.31 19.09
C ALA A 25 6.41 21.42 19.61
N GLN A 26 5.53 21.07 20.55
CA GLN A 26 4.80 22.06 21.33
C GLN A 26 5.80 22.83 22.20
N THR A 27 5.64 24.15 22.24
CA THR A 27 6.52 25.06 22.98
C THR A 27 5.74 25.87 24.01
N ALA A 28 6.37 26.22 25.13
CA ALA A 28 5.81 27.15 26.11
C ALA A 28 6.75 28.34 26.32
N PRO A 29 6.24 29.51 26.78
CA PRO A 29 7.08 30.65 27.06
C PRO A 29 7.89 30.46 28.35
N VAL A 30 8.95 31.25 28.49
CA VAL A 30 9.69 31.43 29.74
C VAL A 30 9.82 32.92 30.02
N MET A 31 9.41 33.36 31.21
CA MET A 31 9.34 34.77 31.56
C MET A 31 9.93 35.04 32.93
N GLY A 32 10.54 36.22 33.09
CA GLY A 32 11.14 36.61 34.35
C GLY A 32 11.70 38.03 34.36
N SER A 33 12.51 38.32 35.36
CA SER A 33 13.20 39.59 35.52
C SER A 33 14.64 39.41 35.99
N VAL A 34 15.48 40.40 35.70
CA VAL A 34 16.86 40.52 36.16
C VAL A 34 16.98 41.78 37.02
N VAL A 35 17.52 41.61 38.22
CA VAL A 35 17.73 42.68 39.19
C VAL A 35 19.19 42.71 39.65
N MET A 36 19.71 43.90 39.95
CA MET A 36 21.02 44.13 40.52
C MET A 36 20.86 44.31 42.03
N LYS A 37 21.57 43.50 42.82
CA LYS A 37 21.71 43.72 44.25
C LYS A 37 22.79 44.76 44.52
N LYS A 38 22.41 45.88 45.14
CA LYS A 38 23.31 46.95 45.57
C LYS A 38 23.97 46.63 46.92
N ALA A 39 25.04 47.35 47.22
CA ALA A 39 25.77 47.22 48.49
C ALA A 39 24.90 47.48 49.74
N ASP A 40 23.85 48.31 49.61
CA ASP A 40 22.88 48.61 50.67
C ASP A 40 21.80 47.51 50.86
N GLY A 41 21.88 46.43 50.08
CA GLY A 41 20.94 45.31 50.12
C GLY A 41 19.67 45.52 49.31
N THR A 42 19.45 46.71 48.72
CA THR A 42 18.33 46.96 47.81
C THR A 42 18.56 46.31 46.45
N THR A 43 17.47 46.06 45.72
CA THR A 43 17.55 45.56 44.34
C THR A 43 16.98 46.58 43.37
N VAL A 44 17.65 46.75 42.23
CA VAL A 44 17.17 47.61 41.14
C VAL A 44 17.07 46.82 39.84
N PRO A 45 16.07 47.07 38.99
CA PRO A 45 15.98 46.39 37.71
C PRO A 45 17.20 46.64 36.81
N VAL A 46 17.61 45.63 36.05
CA VAL A 46 18.74 45.74 35.10
C VAL A 46 18.20 45.79 33.69
N ALA A 47 18.24 46.97 33.07
CA ALA A 47 17.90 47.13 31.66
C ALA A 47 19.00 46.55 30.75
N ASP A 48 18.60 46.03 29.59
CA ASP A 48 19.50 45.52 28.54
C ASP A 48 20.44 44.39 28.97
N ALA A 49 20.14 43.70 30.08
CA ALA A 49 20.86 42.49 30.49
C ALA A 49 20.69 41.42 29.41
N VAL A 50 21.81 40.87 28.92
CA VAL A 50 21.83 39.84 27.89
C VAL A 50 21.66 38.46 28.53
N ILE A 51 20.73 37.68 28.00
CA ILE A 51 20.41 36.33 28.46
C ILE A 51 20.70 35.35 27.32
N ASP A 52 21.77 34.58 27.46
CA ASP A 52 22.12 33.48 26.57
C ASP A 52 21.48 32.17 27.04
N VAL A 53 20.79 31.46 26.13
CA VAL A 53 19.99 30.29 26.47
C VAL A 53 20.61 29.02 25.92
N TYR A 54 21.03 28.12 26.82
CA TYR A 54 21.68 26.86 26.45
C TYR A 54 20.87 25.66 26.92
N ARG A 55 20.74 24.64 26.06
CA ARG A 55 20.29 23.30 26.46
C ARG A 55 21.36 22.64 27.31
N ILE A 56 20.97 21.97 28.38
CA ILE A 56 21.91 21.26 29.29
C ILE A 56 21.85 19.73 29.15
N ASP A 57 20.76 19.20 28.61
CA ASP A 57 20.54 17.79 28.33
C ASP A 57 21.05 17.35 26.93
N VAL A 58 21.22 18.30 26.01
CA VAL A 58 21.85 18.10 24.69
C VAL A 58 22.70 19.31 24.32
N LYS A 59 23.66 19.13 23.42
CA LYS A 59 24.42 20.26 22.86
C LYS A 59 23.52 21.08 21.92
N GLY A 60 23.00 22.19 22.42
CA GLY A 60 22.15 23.11 21.67
C GLY A 60 21.93 24.42 22.40
N LYS A 61 21.44 25.44 21.68
CA LYS A 61 21.10 26.75 22.21
C LYS A 61 19.83 27.30 21.57
N LEU A 62 19.12 28.17 22.28
CA LEU A 62 18.02 28.97 21.74
C LEU A 62 18.52 30.39 21.46
N PRO A 63 17.76 31.21 20.69
CA PRO A 63 18.10 32.62 20.51
C PRO A 63 18.24 33.33 21.85
N SER A 64 19.31 34.12 21.99
CA SER A 64 19.53 34.98 23.14
C SER A 64 18.55 36.15 23.16
N GLY A 65 18.32 36.73 24.33
CA GLY A 65 17.41 37.85 24.52
C GLY A 65 18.00 38.94 25.41
N LYS A 66 17.27 40.04 25.56
CA LYS A 66 17.62 41.12 26.48
C LYS A 66 16.44 41.48 27.38
N THR A 67 16.74 41.99 28.57
CA THR A 67 15.72 42.59 29.42
C THR A 67 15.27 43.95 28.90
N ASN A 68 14.01 44.32 29.15
CA ASN A 68 13.48 45.65 28.88
C ASN A 68 13.93 46.68 29.94
N GLY A 69 13.49 47.93 29.83
CA GLY A 69 13.82 48.98 30.80
C GLY A 69 13.37 48.74 32.26
N LYS A 70 12.46 47.77 32.49
CA LYS A 70 12.02 47.31 33.82
C LYS A 70 12.75 46.04 34.27
N GLY A 71 13.80 45.63 33.56
CA GLY A 71 14.54 44.41 33.85
C GLY A 71 13.80 43.12 33.49
N GLU A 72 12.68 43.16 32.78
CA GLU A 72 11.88 41.98 32.46
C GLU A 72 12.32 41.34 31.14
N PHE A 73 12.25 40.02 31.05
CA PHE A 73 12.47 39.25 29.81
C PHE A 73 11.32 38.29 29.54
N SER A 74 11.14 37.96 28.27
CA SER A 74 10.21 36.92 27.82
C SER A 74 10.80 36.21 26.61
N PHE A 75 10.84 34.89 26.67
CA PHE A 75 11.19 34.04 25.56
C PHE A 75 10.00 33.18 25.16
N ALA A 76 9.68 33.17 23.87
CA ALA A 76 8.77 32.19 23.30
C ALA A 76 9.53 30.95 22.84
N GLY A 77 8.82 29.85 22.62
CA GLY A 77 9.36 28.76 21.83
C GLY A 77 10.25 27.77 22.58
N PHE A 78 10.18 27.66 23.91
CA PHE A 78 10.92 26.62 24.63
C PHE A 78 10.24 25.27 24.43
N PRO A 79 10.92 24.27 23.82
CA PRO A 79 10.39 22.91 23.72
C PRO A 79 10.01 22.33 25.08
N LEU A 80 8.78 21.81 25.19
CA LEU A 80 8.37 21.03 26.37
C LEU A 80 9.31 19.84 26.58
N GLY A 81 9.62 19.54 27.85
CA GLY A 81 10.55 18.47 28.23
C GLY A 81 12.05 18.81 28.15
N GLY A 82 12.43 19.95 27.55
CA GLY A 82 13.82 20.40 27.50
C GLY A 82 14.33 20.94 28.83
N GLN A 83 15.62 20.71 29.11
CA GLN A 83 16.32 21.33 30.23
C GLN A 83 17.27 22.43 29.74
N PHE A 84 17.20 23.60 30.38
CA PHE A 84 17.95 24.79 29.96
C PHE A 84 18.69 25.45 31.12
N MET A 85 19.72 26.21 30.76
CA MET A 85 20.37 27.20 31.63
C MET A 85 20.38 28.56 30.93
N PHE A 86 20.36 29.61 31.74
CA PHE A 86 20.63 30.97 31.30
C PHE A 86 22.02 31.40 31.75
N ALA A 87 22.79 31.99 30.84
CA ALA A 87 23.95 32.78 31.18
C ALA A 87 23.57 34.26 31.03
N VAL A 88 23.59 35.00 32.14
CA VAL A 88 23.11 36.38 32.20
C VAL A 88 24.28 37.33 32.41
N SER A 89 24.35 38.39 31.63
CA SER A 89 25.40 39.41 31.70
C SER A 89 24.82 40.81 31.51
N ALA A 90 25.40 41.81 32.16
CA ALA A 90 25.00 43.21 32.03
C ALA A 90 26.20 44.14 32.27
N PRO A 91 26.16 45.39 31.78
CA PRO A 91 27.19 46.38 32.10
C PRO A 91 27.35 46.53 33.61
N SER A 92 28.60 46.53 34.08
CA SER A 92 28.96 46.66 35.51
C SER A 92 28.44 45.54 36.43
N ALA A 93 28.01 44.40 35.87
CA ALA A 93 27.60 43.23 36.62
C ALA A 93 28.58 42.07 36.40
N LYS A 94 28.77 41.25 37.43
CA LYS A 94 29.39 39.93 37.28
C LYS A 94 28.39 39.00 36.57
N ALA A 95 28.85 38.27 35.55
CA ALA A 95 27.99 37.29 34.87
C ALA A 95 27.51 36.17 35.82
N GLU A 96 26.28 35.72 35.60
CA GLU A 96 25.61 34.72 36.44
C GLU A 96 25.08 33.56 35.60
N ILE A 97 25.17 32.33 36.15
CA ILE A 97 24.56 31.13 35.55
C ILE A 97 23.31 30.77 36.34
N PHE A 98 22.18 30.74 35.67
CA PHE A 98 20.90 30.34 36.24
C PHE A 98 20.44 29.00 35.63
N PRO A 99 20.62 27.86 36.34
CA PRO A 99 20.28 26.54 35.83
C PRO A 99 18.81 26.19 36.01
N GLY A 100 18.40 25.03 35.49
CA GLY A 100 17.10 24.42 35.79
C GLY A 100 15.90 25.12 35.15
N VAL A 101 16.13 25.90 34.09
CA VAL A 101 15.06 26.54 33.34
C VAL A 101 14.32 25.49 32.51
N LYS A 102 12.99 25.53 32.56
CA LYS A 102 12.09 24.67 31.78
C LYS A 102 11.03 25.51 31.09
N ALA A 103 10.49 24.98 29.99
CA ALA A 103 9.37 25.56 29.28
C ALA A 103 8.17 25.76 30.24
N GLY A 104 7.54 26.94 30.21
CA GLY A 104 6.45 27.29 31.12
C GLY A 104 6.88 27.85 32.48
N ASN A 105 8.18 28.03 32.73
CA ASN A 105 8.65 28.76 33.91
C ASN A 105 8.26 30.23 33.79
N GLU A 106 7.32 30.65 34.63
CA GLU A 106 6.88 32.05 34.76
C GLU A 106 7.38 32.62 36.09
N LYS A 107 7.73 33.93 36.11
CA LYS A 107 8.18 34.69 37.29
C LYS A 107 9.59 34.35 37.81
N ILE A 108 10.51 33.94 36.93
CA ILE A 108 11.92 33.80 37.31
C ILE A 108 12.47 35.17 37.76
N THR A 109 13.23 35.21 38.86
CA THR A 109 13.99 36.40 39.25
C THR A 109 15.46 36.04 39.34
N ILE A 110 16.28 36.67 38.51
CA ILE A 110 17.74 36.47 38.45
C ILE A 110 18.40 37.67 39.10
N THR A 111 19.17 37.43 40.16
CA THR A 111 19.87 38.49 40.87
C THR A 111 21.33 38.52 40.44
N LEU A 112 21.74 39.63 39.85
CA LEU A 112 23.14 39.93 39.56
C LEU A 112 23.76 40.71 40.71
N VAL A 113 25.09 40.70 40.76
CA VAL A 113 25.91 41.55 41.65
C VAL A 113 26.88 42.39 40.82
N GLU A 114 27.36 43.48 41.40
CA GLU A 114 28.34 44.37 40.74
C GLU A 114 29.60 43.60 40.34
N GLY A 115 30.15 43.95 39.18
CA GLY A 115 31.32 43.27 38.62
C GLY A 115 31.86 43.94 37.37
N ASP A 116 32.66 43.19 36.62
CA ASP A 116 33.47 43.67 35.50
C ASP A 116 32.69 43.82 34.18
N GLY A 117 31.41 43.43 34.14
CA GLY A 117 30.59 43.46 32.94
C GLY A 117 30.96 42.38 31.92
N ALA A 118 31.76 41.37 32.31
CA ALA A 118 32.13 40.28 31.42
C ALA A 118 30.89 39.49 30.97
N ARG A 119 30.92 38.99 29.73
CA ARG A 119 29.95 38.04 29.20
C ARG A 119 30.62 36.69 28.97
N LEU A 120 30.04 35.63 29.53
CA LEU A 120 30.60 34.29 29.42
C LEU A 120 30.44 33.75 28.00
N THR A 121 31.49 33.09 27.50
CA THR A 121 31.38 32.23 26.31
C THR A 121 30.57 30.98 26.64
N GLU A 122 30.04 30.28 25.62
CA GLU A 122 29.29 29.03 25.82
C GLU A 122 30.12 27.99 26.60
N GLU A 123 31.41 27.87 26.30
CA GLU A 123 32.31 26.93 26.99
C GLU A 123 32.49 27.32 28.47
N GLN A 124 32.70 28.60 28.77
CA GLN A 124 32.80 29.09 30.14
C GLN A 124 31.49 28.92 30.90
N ALA A 125 30.34 29.18 30.27
CA ALA A 125 29.02 29.01 30.88
C ALA A 125 28.74 27.54 31.23
N ARG A 126 29.05 26.62 30.31
CA ARG A 126 28.92 25.17 30.55
C ARG A 126 29.91 24.67 31.60
N GLY A 127 31.14 25.19 31.62
CA GLY A 127 32.13 24.89 32.64
C GLY A 127 31.70 25.34 34.04
N ALA A 128 31.12 26.55 34.15
CA ALA A 128 30.64 27.11 35.41
C ALA A 128 29.45 26.35 36.01
N LEU A 129 28.56 25.79 35.18
CA LEU A 129 27.44 24.95 35.62
C LEU A 129 27.91 23.72 36.43
N ASN A 130 29.00 23.08 36.01
CA ASN A 130 29.54 21.88 36.67
C ASN A 130 30.22 22.18 38.03
N ALA A 131 30.44 23.46 38.35
CA ALA A 131 31.08 23.92 39.58
C ALA A 131 30.11 24.52 40.61
N ALA A 132 28.82 24.68 40.26
CA ALA A 132 27.81 25.27 41.13
C ALA A 132 27.06 24.19 41.96
N PRO A 133 26.75 24.43 43.26
CA PRO A 133 25.80 23.60 43.98
C PRO A 133 24.43 23.69 43.32
N ALA A 134 23.73 22.55 43.18
CA ALA A 134 22.40 22.51 42.58
C ALA A 134 21.44 23.46 43.31
N ALA A 135 21.08 24.57 42.67
CA ALA A 135 19.99 25.42 43.13
C ALA A 135 18.67 24.68 42.87
N ASN A 136 17.91 24.41 43.92
CA ASN A 136 16.54 23.90 43.83
C ASN A 136 15.63 25.00 43.25
N PRO A 137 15.09 24.87 42.03
CA PRO A 137 13.99 25.71 41.61
C PRO A 137 12.74 25.15 42.30
N SER A 138 12.39 25.74 43.45
CA SER A 138 11.12 25.45 44.12
C SER A 138 9.98 26.05 43.30
N GLY A 139 9.49 25.24 42.36
CA GLY A 139 8.19 25.38 41.74
C GLY A 139 7.73 23.99 41.37
N GLU A 140 6.92 23.35 42.23
CA GLU A 140 6.20 22.16 41.79
C GLU A 140 5.37 22.54 40.55
N LEU A 141 5.49 21.76 39.48
CA LEU A 141 4.60 21.88 38.33
C LEU A 141 3.16 21.88 38.83
N THR A 142 2.36 22.81 38.32
CA THR A 142 0.93 22.82 38.64
C THR A 142 0.31 21.49 38.20
N ALA A 143 -0.83 21.09 38.79
CA ALA A 143 -1.49 19.84 38.41
C ALA A 143 -1.77 19.75 36.90
N GLU A 144 -2.06 20.89 36.26
CA GLU A 144 -2.25 21.03 34.82
C GLU A 144 -0.95 20.80 34.03
N GLN A 145 0.18 21.34 34.51
CA GLN A 145 1.49 21.12 33.89
C GLN A 145 1.99 19.69 34.07
N LYS A 146 1.77 19.06 35.25
CA LYS A 146 2.07 17.63 35.48
C LYS A 146 1.25 16.74 34.53
N LYS A 147 -0.03 17.08 34.32
CA LYS A 147 -0.91 16.37 33.38
C LYS A 147 -0.46 16.55 31.92
N ALA A 148 -0.16 17.78 31.50
CA ALA A 148 0.33 18.07 30.16
C ALA A 148 1.67 17.38 29.86
N GLN A 149 2.58 17.34 30.85
CA GLN A 149 3.85 16.62 30.72
C GLN A 149 3.63 15.10 30.58
N ALA A 150 2.79 14.50 31.42
CA ALA A 150 2.49 13.07 31.33
C ALA A 150 1.81 12.70 30.00
N GLU A 151 0.93 13.56 29.49
CA GLU A 151 0.28 13.39 28.19
C GLU A 151 1.27 13.51 27.02
N TYR A 152 2.18 14.48 27.08
CA TYR A 152 3.27 14.63 26.11
C TYR A 152 4.23 13.43 26.11
N GLU A 153 4.68 12.98 27.29
CA GLU A 153 5.55 11.81 27.42
C GLU A 153 4.89 10.54 26.88
N LYS A 154 3.58 10.38 27.13
CA LYS A 154 2.78 9.29 26.53
C LYS A 154 2.73 9.40 25.00
N GLN A 155 2.51 10.58 24.45
CA GLN A 155 2.51 10.80 22.99
C GLN A 155 3.89 10.54 22.37
N VAL A 156 4.98 11.00 22.99
CA VAL A 156 6.36 10.74 22.53
C VAL A 156 6.69 9.25 22.58
N ALA A 157 6.32 8.57 23.66
CA ALA A 157 6.48 7.12 23.78
C ALA A 157 5.69 6.37 22.70
N GLU A 158 4.45 6.80 22.43
CA GLU A 158 3.61 6.24 21.38
C GLU A 158 4.21 6.45 19.98
N VAL A 159 4.71 7.65 19.68
CA VAL A 159 5.37 7.97 18.40
C VAL A 159 6.67 7.18 18.24
N ASN A 160 7.50 7.09 19.28
CA ASN A 160 8.73 6.30 19.23
C ASN A 160 8.45 4.81 19.05
N ALA A 161 7.42 4.27 19.72
CA ALA A 161 6.99 2.90 19.54
C ALA A 161 6.46 2.65 18.11
N LYS A 162 5.66 3.58 17.55
CA LYS A 162 5.21 3.52 16.15
C LYS A 162 6.39 3.55 15.18
N ASN A 163 7.35 4.46 15.36
CA ASN A 163 8.54 4.58 14.53
C ASN A 163 9.43 3.33 14.58
N ALA A 164 9.59 2.73 15.76
CA ALA A 164 10.33 1.48 15.92
C ALA A 164 9.62 0.31 15.21
N LYS A 165 8.29 0.19 15.38
CA LYS A 165 7.47 -0.81 14.71
C LYS A 165 7.49 -0.65 13.18
N SER A 166 7.46 0.58 12.68
CA SER A 166 7.59 0.87 11.24
C SER A 166 8.94 0.41 10.69
N LYS A 167 10.05 0.68 11.39
CA LYS A 167 11.38 0.22 10.95
C LYS A 167 11.50 -1.30 10.91
N GLU A 168 10.99 -2.00 11.92
CA GLU A 168 10.98 -3.46 11.96
C GLU A 168 10.10 -4.03 10.82
N SER A 169 8.91 -3.46 10.62
CA SER A 169 8.01 -3.82 9.52
C SER A 169 8.68 -3.62 8.16
N ASP A 170 9.33 -2.48 7.93
CA ASP A 170 10.03 -2.17 6.67
C ASP A 170 11.17 -3.15 6.39
N GLU A 171 11.95 -3.52 7.41
CA GLU A 171 13.01 -4.50 7.27
C GLU A 171 12.47 -5.91 6.93
N LEU A 172 11.40 -6.33 7.61
CA LEU A 172 10.73 -7.60 7.34
C LEU A 172 10.16 -7.64 5.93
N VAL A 173 9.48 -6.58 5.47
CA VAL A 173 8.96 -6.46 4.10
C VAL A 173 10.09 -6.55 3.09
N ARG A 174 11.19 -5.82 3.30
CA ARG A 174 12.35 -5.83 2.39
C ARG A 174 12.96 -7.23 2.29
N LYS A 175 13.14 -7.91 3.43
CA LYS A 175 13.69 -9.27 3.49
C LYS A 175 12.75 -10.28 2.82
N ALA A 176 11.45 -10.18 3.10
CA ALA A 176 10.41 -11.01 2.48
C ALA A 176 10.38 -10.85 0.95
N LEU A 177 10.50 -9.62 0.44
CA LEU A 177 10.58 -9.36 -1.00
C LEU A 177 11.85 -9.97 -1.61
N ASP A 178 13.02 -9.77 -1.00
CA ASP A 178 14.28 -10.33 -1.51
C ASP A 178 14.27 -11.87 -1.52
N GLU A 179 13.94 -12.49 -0.39
CA GLU A 179 13.90 -13.95 -0.25
C GLU A 179 12.78 -14.57 -1.11
N GLY A 180 11.61 -13.93 -1.15
CA GLY A 180 10.49 -14.36 -1.98
C GLY A 180 10.82 -14.31 -3.47
N ASN A 181 11.47 -13.24 -3.94
CA ASN A 181 11.87 -13.11 -5.34
C ASN A 181 12.96 -14.12 -5.73
N LYS A 182 13.94 -14.37 -4.84
CA LYS A 182 14.95 -15.43 -5.04
C LYS A 182 14.30 -16.80 -5.14
N ALA A 183 13.38 -17.12 -4.23
CA ALA A 183 12.62 -18.38 -4.24
C ALA A 183 11.77 -18.52 -5.51
N TYR A 184 11.07 -17.46 -5.92
CA TYR A 184 10.27 -17.43 -7.14
C TYR A 184 11.13 -17.69 -8.38
N THR A 185 12.29 -17.04 -8.48
CA THR A 185 13.25 -17.23 -9.58
C THR A 185 13.78 -18.66 -9.63
N ALA A 186 14.03 -19.26 -8.45
CA ALA A 186 14.39 -20.67 -8.31
C ALA A 186 13.21 -21.64 -8.52
N LYS A 187 12.01 -21.14 -8.88
CA LYS A 187 10.75 -21.89 -8.97
C LYS A 187 10.35 -22.62 -7.69
N ASN A 188 10.91 -22.23 -6.56
CA ASN A 188 10.49 -22.69 -5.25
C ASN A 188 9.27 -21.87 -4.81
N TYR A 189 8.13 -22.14 -5.45
CA TYR A 189 6.92 -21.36 -5.24
C TYR A 189 6.33 -21.51 -3.83
N ASP A 190 6.58 -22.62 -3.14
CA ASP A 190 6.16 -22.79 -1.75
C ASP A 190 6.84 -21.78 -0.83
N VAL A 191 8.17 -21.64 -0.94
CA VAL A 191 8.93 -20.64 -0.19
C VAL A 191 8.55 -19.23 -0.64
N ALA A 192 8.38 -18.99 -1.95
CA ALA A 192 7.98 -17.68 -2.46
C ALA A 192 6.63 -17.23 -1.86
N VAL A 193 5.61 -18.09 -1.90
CA VAL A 193 4.28 -17.81 -1.32
C VAL A 193 4.39 -17.52 0.17
N ALA A 194 5.14 -18.33 0.92
CA ALA A 194 5.32 -18.12 2.36
C ALA A 194 5.98 -16.78 2.67
N LYS A 195 7.00 -16.40 1.89
CA LYS A 195 7.75 -15.15 2.08
C LYS A 195 6.91 -13.92 1.75
N PHE A 196 6.18 -13.94 0.63
CA PHE A 196 5.30 -12.81 0.31
C PHE A 196 4.14 -12.67 1.31
N ASP A 197 3.65 -13.79 1.88
CA ASP A 197 2.66 -13.75 2.96
C ASP A 197 3.23 -13.21 4.28
N GLU A 198 4.46 -13.57 4.63
CA GLU A 198 5.21 -13.04 5.78
C GLU A 198 5.37 -11.52 5.66
N GLY A 199 5.83 -11.03 4.51
CA GLY A 199 5.97 -9.60 4.25
C GLY A 199 4.64 -8.86 4.29
N TYR A 200 3.58 -9.43 3.69
CA TYR A 200 2.24 -8.84 3.74
C TYR A 200 1.73 -8.69 5.18
N LYS A 201 1.90 -9.71 6.02
CA LYS A 201 1.49 -9.65 7.43
C LYS A 201 2.27 -8.61 8.24
N ALA A 202 3.52 -8.34 7.87
CA ALA A 202 4.33 -7.33 8.54
C ALA A 202 3.84 -5.89 8.26
N SER A 203 3.22 -5.64 7.10
CA SER A 203 2.81 -4.31 6.65
C SER A 203 1.54 -4.38 5.79
N TYR A 204 0.44 -4.87 6.36
CA TYR A 204 -0.79 -5.15 5.60
C TYR A 204 -1.60 -3.89 5.26
N ASP A 205 -1.39 -2.82 6.02
CA ASP A 205 -2.09 -1.53 5.91
C ASP A 205 -1.34 -0.51 5.05
N PHE A 206 -0.08 -0.78 4.69
CA PHE A 206 0.70 0.15 3.89
C PHE A 206 0.50 -0.06 2.38
N VAL A 207 -0.18 0.90 1.74
CA VAL A 207 -0.46 0.88 0.29
C VAL A 207 0.81 0.75 -0.57
N GLY A 208 1.96 1.22 -0.09
CA GLY A 208 3.22 1.19 -0.84
C GLY A 208 3.82 -0.20 -1.02
N SER A 209 3.49 -1.17 -0.15
CA SER A 209 4.08 -2.51 -0.17
C SER A 209 3.05 -3.65 -0.18
N ALA A 210 1.91 -3.48 0.50
CA ALA A 210 0.92 -4.54 0.65
C ALA A 210 0.38 -5.08 -0.69
N PRO A 211 -0.03 -4.23 -1.66
CA PRO A 211 -0.47 -4.72 -2.97
C PRO A 211 0.63 -5.43 -3.75
N VAL A 212 1.90 -5.00 -3.62
CA VAL A 212 3.05 -5.62 -4.29
C VAL A 212 3.28 -7.04 -3.75
N LEU A 213 3.26 -7.20 -2.42
CA LEU A 213 3.41 -8.51 -1.76
C LEU A 213 2.26 -9.46 -2.15
N LEU A 214 1.02 -8.96 -2.15
CA LEU A 214 -0.15 -9.75 -2.59
C LEU A 214 -0.07 -10.15 -4.06
N ASN A 215 0.34 -9.24 -4.95
CA ASN A 215 0.52 -9.54 -6.37
C ASN A 215 1.60 -10.62 -6.57
N ASN A 216 2.73 -10.53 -5.87
CA ASN A 216 3.79 -11.53 -5.94
C ASN A 216 3.38 -12.89 -5.35
N LYS A 217 2.59 -12.89 -4.27
CA LYS A 217 1.97 -14.09 -3.72
C LYS A 217 1.03 -14.74 -4.74
N ALA A 218 0.13 -13.95 -5.34
CA ALA A 218 -0.81 -14.42 -6.35
C ALA A 218 -0.09 -14.97 -7.60
N LEU A 219 0.98 -14.30 -8.02
CA LEU A 219 1.82 -14.74 -9.13
C LEU A 219 2.50 -16.09 -8.83
N SER A 220 3.03 -16.24 -7.62
CA SER A 220 3.68 -17.49 -7.17
C SER A 220 2.68 -18.63 -7.10
N LEU A 221 1.48 -18.38 -6.56
CA LEU A 221 0.37 -19.34 -6.56
C LEU A 221 -0.06 -19.74 -7.97
N ARG A 222 -0.21 -18.77 -8.88
CA ARG A 222 -0.54 -19.03 -10.30
C ARG A 222 0.47 -19.96 -10.94
N PHE A 223 1.77 -19.69 -10.81
CA PHE A 223 2.79 -20.54 -11.43
C PHE A 223 2.94 -21.90 -10.73
N ARG A 224 2.77 -21.97 -9.40
CA ARG A 224 2.71 -23.25 -8.69
C ARG A 224 1.56 -24.11 -9.17
N GLY A 225 0.38 -23.51 -9.39
CA GLY A 225 -0.79 -24.19 -9.96
C GLY A 225 -0.54 -24.69 -11.38
N VAL A 226 0.05 -23.85 -12.25
CA VAL A 226 0.40 -24.25 -13.62
C VAL A 226 1.41 -25.40 -13.64
N ASP A 227 2.45 -25.36 -12.82
CA ASP A 227 3.45 -26.43 -12.75
C ASP A 227 2.85 -27.72 -12.19
N THR A 228 2.03 -27.62 -11.13
CA THR A 228 1.29 -28.77 -10.58
C THR A 228 0.37 -29.39 -11.64
N TYR A 229 -0.35 -28.57 -12.41
CA TYR A 229 -1.21 -29.05 -13.51
C TYR A 229 -0.39 -29.77 -14.57
N ASN A 230 0.74 -29.20 -15.01
CA ASN A 230 1.58 -29.83 -16.03
C ASN A 230 2.16 -31.17 -15.56
N GLN A 231 2.65 -31.24 -14.31
CA GLN A 231 3.19 -32.46 -13.72
C GLN A 231 2.12 -33.55 -13.55
N SER A 232 0.90 -33.17 -13.18
CA SER A 232 -0.18 -34.14 -12.98
C SER A 232 -0.52 -34.95 -14.23
N ARG A 233 -0.25 -34.41 -15.42
CA ARG A 233 -0.53 -35.07 -16.71
C ARG A 233 0.36 -36.29 -16.96
N THR A 234 1.48 -36.40 -16.23
CA THR A 234 2.39 -37.54 -16.33
C THR A 234 2.16 -38.57 -15.21
N LEU A 235 1.28 -38.29 -14.25
CA LEU A 235 0.97 -39.21 -13.17
C LEU A 235 0.11 -40.37 -13.67
N THR A 236 0.51 -41.60 -13.36
CA THR A 236 -0.26 -42.82 -13.67
C THR A 236 -1.30 -43.10 -12.60
N ASP A 237 -1.00 -42.80 -11.34
CA ASP A 237 -1.94 -42.99 -10.21
C ASP A 237 -3.11 -42.01 -10.28
N ALA A 238 -4.34 -42.54 -10.24
CA ALA A 238 -5.56 -41.74 -10.37
C ALA A 238 -5.82 -40.86 -9.14
N SER A 239 -5.51 -41.35 -7.93
CA SER A 239 -5.72 -40.60 -6.69
C SER A 239 -4.79 -39.39 -6.61
N ALA A 240 -3.51 -39.58 -6.94
CA ALA A 240 -2.51 -38.53 -7.01
C ALA A 240 -2.86 -37.45 -8.05
N ARG A 241 -3.45 -37.84 -9.19
CA ARG A 241 -3.98 -36.88 -10.18
C ARG A 241 -5.11 -36.04 -9.62
N VAL A 242 -6.08 -36.65 -8.93
CA VAL A 242 -7.20 -35.92 -8.31
C VAL A 242 -6.69 -34.95 -7.24
N GLN A 243 -5.77 -35.39 -6.38
CA GLN A 243 -5.16 -34.53 -5.36
C GLN A 243 -4.40 -33.35 -6.00
N SER A 244 -3.66 -33.61 -7.06
CA SER A 244 -2.96 -32.57 -7.82
C SER A 244 -3.96 -31.55 -8.39
N MET A 245 -5.07 -32.00 -8.98
CA MET A 245 -6.11 -31.12 -9.51
C MET A 245 -6.77 -30.28 -8.43
N ASN A 246 -7.05 -30.86 -7.26
CA ASN A 246 -7.60 -30.11 -6.12
C ASN A 246 -6.63 -29.03 -5.65
N LYS A 247 -5.32 -29.34 -5.63
CA LYS A 247 -4.27 -28.37 -5.33
C LYS A 247 -4.21 -27.25 -6.37
N VAL A 248 -4.34 -27.56 -7.66
CA VAL A 248 -4.40 -26.54 -8.74
C VAL A 248 -5.58 -25.60 -8.52
N THR A 249 -6.78 -26.16 -8.31
CA THR A 249 -8.00 -25.36 -8.04
C THR A 249 -7.80 -24.46 -6.82
N LYS A 250 -7.22 -24.99 -5.74
CA LYS A 250 -6.93 -24.22 -4.54
C LYS A 250 -5.91 -23.10 -4.79
N ASP A 251 -4.80 -23.40 -5.46
CA ASP A 251 -3.75 -22.41 -5.75
C ASP A 251 -4.32 -21.26 -6.60
N PHE A 252 -5.18 -21.56 -7.57
CA PHE A 252 -5.85 -20.53 -8.37
C PHE A 252 -6.88 -19.73 -7.55
N ALA A 253 -7.67 -20.38 -6.69
CA ALA A 253 -8.62 -19.69 -5.82
C ALA A 253 -7.92 -18.74 -4.84
N ASP A 254 -6.85 -19.20 -4.20
CA ASP A 254 -6.04 -18.37 -3.28
C ASP A 254 -5.38 -17.19 -4.03
N ALA A 255 -5.01 -17.37 -5.31
CA ALA A 255 -4.46 -16.30 -6.14
C ALA A 255 -5.53 -15.25 -6.51
N VAL A 256 -6.78 -15.66 -6.76
CA VAL A 256 -7.90 -14.72 -6.94
C VAL A 256 -8.11 -13.89 -5.67
N ASP A 257 -8.05 -14.51 -4.49
CA ASP A 257 -8.19 -13.81 -3.22
C ASP A 257 -7.09 -12.76 -3.02
N ALA A 258 -5.84 -13.12 -3.31
CA ALA A 258 -4.71 -12.20 -3.20
C ALA A 258 -4.83 -11.02 -4.17
N TYR A 259 -5.20 -11.23 -5.44
CA TYR A 259 -5.44 -10.13 -6.38
C TYR A 259 -6.65 -9.26 -5.97
N SER A 260 -7.71 -9.86 -5.46
CA SER A 260 -8.90 -9.14 -4.99
C SER A 260 -8.58 -8.26 -3.78
N GLN A 261 -7.77 -8.77 -2.86
CA GLN A 261 -7.31 -8.02 -1.70
C GLN A 261 -6.38 -6.88 -2.11
N SER A 262 -5.46 -7.13 -3.05
CA SER A 262 -4.58 -6.10 -3.64
C SER A 262 -5.40 -4.96 -4.26
N LEU A 263 -6.41 -5.30 -5.08
CA LEU A 263 -7.29 -4.30 -5.70
C LEU A 263 -8.10 -3.54 -4.65
N THR A 264 -8.57 -4.21 -3.59
CA THR A 264 -9.32 -3.57 -2.50
C THR A 264 -8.47 -2.53 -1.77
N ILE A 265 -7.22 -2.87 -1.42
CA ILE A 265 -6.28 -1.93 -0.78
C ILE A 265 -6.04 -0.74 -1.69
N LEU A 266 -5.77 -0.97 -2.98
CA LEU A 266 -5.55 0.10 -3.94
C LEU A 266 -6.77 1.02 -4.05
N LYS A 267 -7.98 0.46 -4.21
CA LYS A 267 -9.21 1.26 -4.35
C LYS A 267 -9.55 2.09 -3.10
N ASN A 268 -9.20 1.58 -1.92
CA ASN A 268 -9.50 2.24 -0.65
C ASN A 268 -8.36 3.16 -0.17
N ALA A 269 -7.25 3.26 -0.92
CA ALA A 269 -6.12 4.08 -0.56
C ALA A 269 -6.49 5.58 -0.52
N PRO A 270 -6.29 6.28 0.62
CA PRO A 270 -6.42 7.72 0.70
C PRO A 270 -5.45 8.41 -0.27
N ALA A 271 -5.87 9.53 -0.88
CA ALA A 271 -5.01 10.28 -1.80
C ALA A 271 -3.70 10.75 -1.14
N THR A 272 -3.70 10.99 0.17
CA THR A 272 -2.52 11.35 0.97
C THR A 272 -1.47 10.25 1.06
N ASP A 273 -1.90 8.98 0.91
CA ASP A 273 -1.02 7.82 1.05
C ASP A 273 -0.39 7.43 -0.29
N ILE A 274 -0.89 8.00 -1.40
CA ILE A 274 -0.39 7.81 -2.76
C ILE A 274 0.74 8.84 -3.02
N VAL A 275 1.93 8.51 -2.53
CA VAL A 275 3.12 9.38 -2.69
C VAL A 275 3.68 9.30 -4.12
N ASP A 276 3.73 8.11 -4.71
CA ASP A 276 4.14 7.88 -6.10
C ASP A 276 2.96 7.38 -6.93
N ARG A 277 2.31 8.32 -7.63
CA ARG A 277 1.13 8.02 -8.43
C ARG A 277 1.43 7.06 -9.59
N LYS A 278 2.60 7.20 -10.22
CA LYS A 278 3.00 6.36 -11.35
C LYS A 278 3.17 4.92 -10.90
N ASN A 279 3.86 4.70 -9.78
CA ASN A 279 4.03 3.37 -9.21
C ASN A 279 2.69 2.78 -8.75
N TYR A 280 1.84 3.57 -8.10
CA TYR A 280 0.49 3.15 -7.71
C TYR A 280 -0.34 2.67 -8.92
N ASP A 281 -0.37 3.46 -10.00
CA ASP A 281 -1.13 3.09 -11.20
C ASP A 281 -0.52 1.85 -11.88
N ALA A 282 0.82 1.70 -11.88
CA ALA A 282 1.49 0.51 -12.38
C ALA A 282 1.12 -0.75 -11.58
N VAL A 283 1.18 -0.69 -10.24
CA VAL A 283 0.81 -1.81 -9.38
C VAL A 283 -0.66 -2.19 -9.56
N LYS A 284 -1.56 -1.21 -9.71
CA LYS A 284 -2.97 -1.47 -10.04
C LYS A 284 -3.12 -2.20 -11.38
N MET A 285 -2.40 -1.77 -12.40
CA MET A 285 -2.41 -2.45 -13.70
C MET A 285 -1.85 -3.87 -13.62
N ASP A 286 -0.80 -4.09 -12.83
CA ASP A 286 -0.21 -5.41 -12.62
C ASP A 286 -1.17 -6.35 -11.88
N THR A 287 -1.90 -5.85 -10.87
CA THR A 287 -2.98 -6.60 -10.19
C THR A 287 -4.02 -7.09 -11.20
N LEU A 288 -4.52 -6.18 -12.04
CA LEU A 288 -5.62 -6.46 -12.97
C LEU A 288 -5.18 -7.37 -14.14
N ARG A 289 -3.97 -7.14 -14.69
CA ARG A 289 -3.39 -8.01 -15.72
C ARG A 289 -3.08 -9.40 -15.16
N GLY A 290 -2.50 -9.46 -13.96
CA GLY A 290 -2.20 -10.71 -13.27
C GLY A 290 -3.45 -11.55 -13.03
N ALA A 291 -4.55 -10.92 -12.59
CA ALA A 291 -5.85 -11.54 -12.45
C ALA A 291 -6.40 -12.06 -13.79
N LYS A 292 -6.39 -11.25 -14.85
CA LYS A 292 -6.85 -11.68 -16.19
C LYS A 292 -6.09 -12.91 -16.69
N ASP A 293 -4.77 -12.90 -16.57
CA ASP A 293 -3.92 -14.01 -16.98
C ASP A 293 -4.14 -15.27 -16.11
N LEU A 294 -4.36 -15.09 -14.80
CA LEU A 294 -4.77 -16.20 -13.91
C LEU A 294 -6.09 -16.82 -14.39
N THR A 295 -7.10 -15.99 -14.66
CA THR A 295 -8.40 -16.46 -15.15
C THR A 295 -8.27 -17.26 -16.45
N LYS A 296 -7.39 -16.81 -17.37
CA LYS A 296 -7.08 -17.57 -18.60
C LYS A 296 -6.49 -18.95 -18.29
N ASN A 297 -5.61 -19.07 -17.29
CA ASN A 297 -5.11 -20.38 -16.84
C ASN A 297 -6.24 -21.24 -16.27
N MET A 298 -7.11 -20.68 -15.43
CA MET A 298 -8.27 -21.38 -14.87
C MET A 298 -9.17 -21.95 -15.97
N VAL A 299 -9.48 -21.14 -16.99
CA VAL A 299 -10.27 -21.55 -18.17
C VAL A 299 -9.59 -22.68 -18.94
N VAL A 300 -8.31 -22.55 -19.28
CA VAL A 300 -7.58 -23.55 -20.07
C VAL A 300 -7.43 -24.88 -19.32
N THR A 301 -7.30 -24.83 -18.00
CA THR A 301 -7.18 -26.03 -17.15
C THR A 301 -8.52 -26.63 -16.71
N GLU A 302 -9.62 -25.90 -16.93
CA GLU A 302 -10.94 -26.19 -16.37
C GLU A 302 -10.88 -26.39 -14.83
N LYS A 303 -10.05 -25.58 -14.16
CA LYS A 303 -9.90 -25.56 -12.70
C LYS A 303 -10.40 -24.23 -12.17
N ILE A 304 -11.70 -24.17 -11.94
CA ILE A 304 -12.40 -23.01 -11.39
C ILE A 304 -13.05 -23.42 -10.08
N ASP A 305 -12.80 -22.65 -9.03
CA ASP A 305 -13.62 -22.67 -7.82
C ASP A 305 -14.82 -21.76 -8.06
N ASN A 306 -16.02 -22.34 -8.12
CA ASN A 306 -17.25 -21.61 -8.41
C ASN A 306 -17.56 -20.52 -7.37
N THR A 307 -17.02 -20.60 -6.16
CA THR A 307 -17.17 -19.54 -5.14
C THR A 307 -16.42 -18.26 -5.51
N LYS A 308 -15.51 -18.32 -6.48
CA LYS A 308 -14.67 -17.20 -6.91
C LYS A 308 -15.18 -16.47 -8.15
N THR A 309 -16.25 -16.94 -8.79
CA THR A 309 -16.78 -16.35 -10.04
C THR A 309 -17.15 -14.87 -9.90
N SER A 310 -17.75 -14.48 -8.77
CA SER A 310 -18.07 -13.08 -8.46
C SER A 310 -16.81 -12.20 -8.33
N ALA A 311 -15.79 -12.68 -7.61
CA ALA A 311 -14.52 -11.97 -7.47
C ALA A 311 -13.79 -11.84 -8.82
N ILE A 312 -13.78 -12.91 -9.62
CA ILE A 312 -13.23 -12.90 -10.98
C ILE A 312 -13.97 -11.87 -11.85
N LYS A 313 -15.30 -11.84 -11.81
CA LYS A 313 -16.10 -10.83 -12.52
C LYS A 313 -15.64 -9.42 -12.17
N THR A 314 -15.55 -9.10 -10.88
CA THR A 314 -15.09 -7.77 -10.43
C THR A 314 -13.69 -7.45 -10.95
N LEU A 315 -12.72 -8.36 -10.83
CA LEU A 315 -11.35 -8.15 -11.32
C LEU A 315 -11.31 -7.89 -12.83
N ILE A 316 -12.08 -8.65 -13.62
CA ILE A 316 -12.11 -8.52 -15.09
C ILE A 316 -12.84 -7.24 -15.54
N GLU A 317 -13.94 -6.87 -14.88
CA GLU A 317 -14.63 -5.60 -15.16
C GLU A 317 -13.73 -4.40 -14.85
N GLU A 318 -13.02 -4.44 -13.73
CA GLU A 318 -12.06 -3.39 -13.35
C GLU A 318 -10.88 -3.32 -14.34
N TYR A 319 -10.41 -4.46 -14.84
CA TYR A 319 -9.44 -4.49 -15.95
C TYR A 319 -9.99 -3.82 -17.22
N ALA A 320 -11.23 -4.14 -17.61
CA ALA A 320 -11.84 -3.60 -18.82
C ALA A 320 -12.06 -2.07 -18.77
N LEU A 321 -12.23 -1.50 -17.57
CA LEU A 321 -12.33 -0.04 -17.37
C LEU A 321 -11.02 0.69 -17.67
N VAL A 322 -9.88 0.09 -17.33
CA VAL A 322 -8.55 0.72 -17.44
C VAL A 322 -7.75 0.31 -18.67
N GLU A 323 -8.07 -0.84 -19.28
CA GLU A 323 -7.47 -1.24 -20.55
C GLU A 323 -7.89 -0.23 -21.65
N THR A 324 -7.06 -0.04 -22.66
CA THR A 324 -7.32 0.87 -23.77
C THR A 324 -7.40 0.13 -25.10
N ASP A 325 -6.73 -1.01 -25.22
CA ASP A 325 -6.80 -1.85 -26.40
C ASP A 325 -8.13 -2.60 -26.47
N LYS A 326 -8.90 -2.35 -27.54
CA LYS A 326 -10.24 -2.92 -27.73
C LYS A 326 -10.19 -4.45 -27.85
N ALA A 327 -9.15 -5.01 -28.48
CA ALA A 327 -9.03 -6.46 -28.64
C ALA A 327 -8.74 -7.13 -27.29
N ALA A 328 -7.87 -6.54 -26.47
CA ALA A 328 -7.58 -7.01 -25.12
C ALA A 328 -8.80 -6.90 -24.18
N LYS A 329 -9.64 -5.87 -24.32
CA LYS A 329 -10.92 -5.79 -23.60
C LYS A 329 -11.87 -6.93 -24.00
N ALA A 330 -12.04 -7.15 -25.30
CA ALA A 330 -12.88 -8.21 -25.82
C ALA A 330 -12.35 -9.59 -25.39
N GLU A 331 -11.04 -9.82 -25.42
CA GLU A 331 -10.41 -11.05 -24.91
C GLU A 331 -10.73 -11.25 -23.42
N ALA A 332 -10.61 -10.22 -22.60
CA ALA A 332 -10.92 -10.32 -21.17
C ALA A 332 -12.40 -10.67 -20.91
N GLN A 333 -13.33 -10.07 -21.66
CA GLN A 333 -14.76 -10.40 -21.58
C GLN A 333 -15.04 -11.84 -22.03
N VAL A 334 -14.40 -12.31 -23.11
CA VAL A 334 -14.48 -13.72 -23.54
C VAL A 334 -13.98 -14.65 -22.44
N VAL A 335 -12.85 -14.33 -21.81
CA VAL A 335 -12.29 -15.15 -20.72
C VAL A 335 -13.26 -15.22 -19.53
N LEU A 336 -13.94 -14.12 -19.17
CA LEU A 336 -14.96 -14.13 -18.14
C LEU A 336 -16.20 -14.95 -18.54
N ALA A 337 -16.64 -14.85 -19.80
CA ALA A 337 -17.73 -15.66 -20.32
C ALA A 337 -17.40 -17.17 -20.28
N ASP A 338 -16.15 -17.53 -20.58
CA ASP A 338 -15.65 -18.90 -20.46
C ASP A 338 -15.65 -19.40 -19.01
N VAL A 339 -15.35 -18.53 -18.03
CA VAL A 339 -15.47 -18.88 -16.60
C VAL A 339 -16.90 -19.28 -16.27
N TYR A 340 -17.88 -18.47 -16.67
CA TYR A 340 -19.30 -18.79 -16.44
C TYR A 340 -19.72 -20.08 -17.15
N ARG A 341 -19.28 -20.27 -18.39
CA ARG A 341 -19.56 -21.49 -19.16
C ARG A 341 -19.02 -22.74 -18.46
N ILE A 342 -17.77 -22.70 -17.97
CA ILE A 342 -17.16 -23.83 -17.24
C ILE A 342 -17.81 -24.02 -15.87
N ALA A 343 -18.24 -22.94 -15.20
CA ALA A 343 -19.01 -23.00 -13.97
C ALA A 343 -20.46 -23.48 -14.16
N ALA A 344 -20.85 -23.89 -15.37
CA ALA A 344 -22.19 -24.31 -15.77
C ALA A 344 -23.28 -23.25 -15.57
N ASP A 345 -22.91 -21.97 -15.68
CA ASP A 345 -23.78 -20.79 -15.60
C ASP A 345 -23.95 -20.17 -17.01
N PRO A 346 -24.83 -20.75 -17.86
CA PRO A 346 -24.96 -20.32 -19.24
C PRO A 346 -25.57 -18.92 -19.37
N ASP A 347 -26.40 -18.48 -18.43
CA ASP A 347 -27.08 -17.18 -18.50
C ASP A 347 -26.06 -16.05 -18.43
N ASN A 348 -25.15 -16.09 -17.43
CA ASN A 348 -24.07 -15.12 -17.34
C ASN A 348 -23.04 -15.28 -18.47
N ALA A 349 -22.76 -16.50 -18.93
CA ALA A 349 -21.89 -16.71 -20.09
C ALA A 349 -22.42 -16.03 -21.35
N ILE A 350 -23.72 -16.17 -21.64
CA ILE A 350 -24.39 -15.55 -22.79
C ILE A 350 -24.27 -14.03 -22.72
N ILE A 351 -24.49 -13.43 -21.55
CA ILE A 351 -24.38 -11.98 -21.34
C ILE A 351 -22.96 -11.49 -21.67
N GLU A 352 -21.93 -12.13 -21.12
CA GLU A 352 -20.54 -11.69 -21.31
C GLU A 352 -20.02 -11.93 -22.73
N TYR A 353 -20.41 -13.03 -23.39
CA TYR A 353 -20.07 -13.22 -24.81
C TYR A 353 -20.75 -12.17 -25.71
N LYS A 354 -22.00 -11.78 -25.41
CA LYS A 354 -22.69 -10.71 -26.15
C LYS A 354 -21.93 -9.39 -26.03
N LYS A 355 -21.47 -9.01 -24.83
CA LYS A 355 -20.61 -7.83 -24.63
C LYS A 355 -19.32 -7.89 -25.45
N ALA A 356 -18.66 -9.05 -25.48
CA ALA A 356 -17.45 -9.22 -26.28
C ALA A 356 -17.70 -9.00 -27.78
N LEU A 357 -18.86 -9.46 -28.28
CA LEU A 357 -19.28 -9.27 -29.68
C LEU A 357 -19.75 -7.84 -29.99
N GLU A 358 -20.17 -7.04 -29.01
CA GLU A 358 -20.41 -5.61 -29.22
C GLU A 358 -19.11 -4.88 -29.59
N THR A 359 -18.00 -5.26 -28.97
CA THR A 359 -16.68 -4.65 -29.22
C THR A 359 -15.98 -5.27 -30.42
N SER A 360 -16.09 -6.59 -30.59
CA SER A 360 -15.45 -7.35 -31.67
C SER A 360 -16.44 -8.33 -32.29
N PRO A 361 -17.30 -7.87 -33.23
CA PRO A 361 -18.42 -8.65 -33.77
C PRO A 361 -18.05 -9.97 -34.43
N ASP A 362 -16.82 -10.11 -34.93
CA ASP A 362 -16.33 -11.32 -35.60
C ASP A 362 -15.29 -12.07 -34.75
N ASN A 363 -15.25 -11.84 -33.43
CA ASN A 363 -14.36 -12.57 -32.53
C ASN A 363 -14.73 -14.08 -32.55
N PRO A 364 -13.85 -14.98 -33.03
CA PRO A 364 -14.19 -16.39 -33.17
C PRO A 364 -14.48 -17.09 -31.85
N ASP A 365 -13.69 -16.82 -30.80
CA ASP A 365 -13.88 -17.43 -29.48
C ASP A 365 -15.24 -17.01 -28.89
N ALA A 366 -15.63 -15.74 -29.03
CA ALA A 366 -16.92 -15.25 -28.57
C ALA A 366 -18.11 -15.83 -29.35
N LEU A 367 -17.99 -15.97 -30.68
CA LEU A 367 -19.04 -16.57 -31.52
C LEU A 367 -19.24 -18.05 -31.19
N ALA A 368 -18.15 -18.81 -31.04
CA ALA A 368 -18.23 -20.22 -30.66
C ALA A 368 -18.80 -20.38 -29.25
N GLY A 369 -18.28 -19.62 -28.28
CA GLY A 369 -18.73 -19.65 -26.90
C GLY A 369 -20.21 -19.28 -26.76
N LEU A 370 -20.64 -18.18 -27.37
CA LEU A 370 -22.05 -17.77 -27.37
C LEU A 370 -22.96 -18.81 -28.03
N GLY A 371 -22.55 -19.32 -29.19
CA GLY A 371 -23.32 -20.29 -29.94
C GLY A 371 -23.55 -21.58 -29.14
N LEU A 372 -22.48 -22.11 -28.53
CA LEU A 372 -22.55 -23.30 -27.69
C LEU A 372 -23.36 -23.05 -26.41
N SER A 373 -23.15 -21.92 -25.73
CA SER A 373 -23.89 -21.58 -24.50
C SER A 373 -25.39 -21.38 -24.75
N LEU A 374 -25.77 -20.69 -25.85
CA LEU A 374 -27.18 -20.54 -26.25
C LEU A 374 -27.82 -21.88 -26.60
N PHE A 375 -27.11 -22.71 -27.37
CA PHE A 375 -27.65 -24.00 -27.78
C PHE A 375 -27.88 -24.92 -26.58
N ASP A 376 -26.89 -25.03 -25.70
CA ASP A 376 -26.97 -25.84 -24.48
C ASP A 376 -28.06 -25.32 -23.51
N ALA A 377 -28.14 -24.01 -23.28
CA ALA A 377 -29.22 -23.41 -22.49
C ALA A 377 -30.61 -23.67 -23.10
N GLY A 378 -30.71 -23.56 -24.43
CA GLY A 378 -31.93 -23.84 -25.17
C GLY A 378 -32.33 -25.31 -25.14
N GLU A 379 -31.37 -26.24 -25.17
CA GLU A 379 -31.65 -27.67 -24.99
C GLU A 379 -32.14 -27.97 -23.57
N ARG A 380 -31.45 -27.44 -22.55
CA ARG A 380 -31.83 -27.64 -21.15
C ARG A 380 -33.21 -27.07 -20.81
N SER A 381 -33.58 -25.95 -21.40
CA SER A 381 -34.88 -25.29 -21.18
C SER A 381 -35.98 -25.72 -22.16
N GLY A 382 -35.65 -26.45 -23.22
CA GLY A 382 -36.57 -26.75 -24.32
C GLY A 382 -36.89 -25.53 -25.23
N ASN A 383 -36.15 -24.41 -25.10
CA ASN A 383 -36.36 -23.20 -25.88
C ASN A 383 -35.79 -23.32 -27.30
N THR A 384 -36.64 -23.70 -28.26
CA THR A 384 -36.27 -23.88 -29.68
C THR A 384 -35.72 -22.61 -30.34
N GLN A 385 -36.20 -21.43 -29.95
CA GLN A 385 -35.70 -20.16 -30.49
C GLN A 385 -34.26 -19.91 -30.05
N GLN A 386 -33.96 -20.16 -28.78
CA GLN A 386 -32.62 -20.00 -28.23
C GLN A 386 -31.62 -20.99 -28.87
N LYS A 387 -32.07 -22.23 -29.11
CA LYS A 387 -31.29 -23.21 -29.88
C LYS A 387 -30.98 -22.75 -31.29
N GLN A 388 -31.99 -22.21 -31.97
CA GLN A 388 -31.83 -21.66 -33.31
C GLN A 388 -30.85 -20.47 -33.31
N GLU A 389 -30.91 -19.59 -32.32
CA GLU A 389 -29.96 -18.49 -32.15
C GLU A 389 -28.53 -19.03 -31.97
N GLY A 390 -28.35 -20.03 -31.10
CA GLY A 390 -27.06 -20.69 -30.88
C GLY A 390 -26.47 -21.29 -32.15
N LEU A 391 -27.29 -22.02 -32.92
CA LEU A 391 -26.90 -22.57 -34.22
C LEU A 391 -26.46 -21.49 -35.21
N ASN A 392 -27.16 -20.35 -35.25
CA ASN A 392 -26.81 -19.24 -36.14
C ASN A 392 -25.42 -18.66 -35.79
N TYR A 393 -25.09 -18.53 -34.50
CA TYR A 393 -23.76 -18.10 -34.06
C TYR A 393 -22.67 -19.13 -34.35
N MET A 394 -22.96 -20.43 -34.16
CA MET A 394 -22.04 -21.52 -34.52
C MET A 394 -21.73 -21.54 -36.02
N GLN A 395 -22.74 -21.32 -36.86
CA GLN A 395 -22.54 -21.20 -38.31
C GLN A 395 -21.67 -19.98 -38.65
N ARG A 396 -21.92 -18.82 -38.03
CA ARG A 396 -21.08 -17.63 -38.25
C ARG A 396 -19.63 -17.85 -37.80
N PHE A 397 -19.42 -18.51 -36.66
CA PHE A 397 -18.08 -18.96 -36.25
C PHE A 397 -17.43 -19.85 -37.33
N ALA A 398 -18.16 -20.84 -37.84
CA ALA A 398 -17.68 -21.74 -38.89
C ALA A 398 -17.39 -21.02 -40.21
N GLU A 399 -17.89 -19.81 -40.43
CA GLU A 399 -17.55 -18.96 -41.57
C GLU A 399 -16.28 -18.13 -41.31
N VAL A 400 -16.22 -17.41 -40.18
CA VAL A 400 -15.17 -16.39 -39.95
C VAL A 400 -13.91 -16.91 -39.27
N ALA A 401 -14.00 -18.03 -38.51
CA ALA A 401 -12.85 -18.52 -37.76
C ALA A 401 -11.71 -18.98 -38.68
N PRO A 402 -10.45 -18.68 -38.36
CA PRO A 402 -9.32 -19.16 -39.16
C PRO A 402 -9.22 -20.69 -39.09
N SER A 403 -8.65 -21.32 -40.12
CA SER A 403 -8.45 -22.78 -40.16
C SER A 403 -7.59 -23.30 -39.01
N THR A 404 -6.72 -22.45 -38.44
CA THR A 404 -5.89 -22.77 -37.27
C THR A 404 -6.64 -22.71 -35.94
N HIS A 405 -7.92 -22.32 -35.93
CA HIS A 405 -8.69 -22.22 -34.70
C HIS A 405 -9.04 -23.59 -34.13
N LYS A 406 -8.75 -23.83 -32.85
CA LYS A 406 -8.89 -25.15 -32.18
C LYS A 406 -10.30 -25.76 -32.24
N LEU A 407 -11.33 -24.91 -32.36
CA LEU A 407 -12.75 -25.32 -32.43
C LEU A 407 -13.31 -25.36 -33.86
N LYS A 408 -12.53 -25.03 -34.91
CA LYS A 408 -13.05 -24.83 -36.27
C LYS A 408 -13.77 -26.08 -36.78
N GLU A 409 -13.07 -27.21 -36.76
CA GLU A 409 -13.56 -28.48 -37.29
C GLU A 409 -14.74 -29.02 -36.47
N SER A 410 -14.64 -28.98 -35.13
CA SER A 410 -15.66 -29.53 -34.25
C SER A 410 -16.97 -28.77 -34.32
N VAL A 411 -16.94 -27.43 -34.33
CA VAL A 411 -18.17 -26.63 -34.43
C VAL A 411 -18.77 -26.72 -35.84
N ALA A 412 -17.95 -26.74 -36.90
CA ALA A 412 -18.45 -26.96 -38.26
C ALA A 412 -19.14 -28.33 -38.39
N GLY A 413 -18.54 -29.39 -37.84
CA GLY A 413 -19.16 -30.72 -37.80
C GLY A 413 -20.47 -30.74 -37.01
N ALA A 414 -20.53 -30.04 -35.87
CA ALA A 414 -21.77 -29.92 -35.09
C ALA A 414 -22.88 -29.20 -35.88
N VAL A 415 -22.54 -28.16 -36.62
CA VAL A 415 -23.50 -27.46 -37.50
C VAL A 415 -24.03 -28.38 -38.60
N GLU A 416 -23.16 -29.15 -39.27
CA GLU A 416 -23.60 -30.14 -40.28
C GLU A 416 -24.44 -31.27 -39.69
N TYR A 417 -24.09 -31.75 -38.50
CA TYR A 417 -24.89 -32.72 -37.77
C TYR A 417 -26.30 -32.17 -37.49
N LEU A 418 -26.42 -30.95 -36.99
CA LEU A 418 -27.72 -30.33 -36.71
C LEU A 418 -28.57 -30.14 -37.98
N LYS A 419 -27.95 -29.82 -39.12
CA LYS A 419 -28.62 -29.80 -40.43
C LYS A 419 -29.21 -31.17 -40.78
N SER A 420 -28.49 -32.27 -40.51
CA SER A 420 -29.00 -33.62 -40.73
C SER A 420 -30.19 -33.96 -39.81
N GLN A 421 -30.26 -33.34 -38.63
CA GLN A 421 -31.40 -33.40 -37.71
C GLN A 421 -32.53 -32.43 -38.08
N LYS A 422 -32.50 -31.85 -39.30
CA LYS A 422 -33.48 -30.88 -39.81
C LYS A 422 -33.51 -29.54 -39.07
N LEU A 423 -32.48 -29.22 -38.29
CA LEU A 423 -32.29 -27.89 -37.71
C LEU A 423 -31.25 -27.13 -38.55
N THR A 424 -31.70 -26.17 -39.35
CA THR A 424 -30.84 -25.46 -40.30
C THR A 424 -30.50 -24.05 -39.80
N PRO A 425 -29.25 -23.57 -40.00
CA PRO A 425 -28.91 -22.18 -39.70
C PRO A 425 -29.76 -21.21 -40.52
N GLN A 426 -30.26 -20.17 -39.87
CA GLN A 426 -31.01 -19.10 -40.51
C GLN A 426 -30.06 -17.92 -40.77
N LYS A 427 -30.21 -17.27 -41.93
CA LYS A 427 -29.48 -16.04 -42.22
C LYS A 427 -29.93 -14.95 -41.25
N THR A 428 -29.07 -14.59 -40.31
CA THR A 428 -29.28 -13.40 -39.46
C THR A 428 -28.78 -12.19 -40.21
N THR A 429 -29.67 -11.29 -40.61
CA THR A 429 -29.28 -10.00 -41.19
C THR A 429 -28.57 -9.19 -40.11
N ARG A 430 -27.32 -8.80 -40.35
CA ARG A 430 -26.60 -7.85 -39.49
C ARG A 430 -27.45 -6.58 -39.39
N LYS A 431 -27.98 -6.25 -38.21
CA LYS A 431 -28.34 -4.85 -37.94
C LYS A 431 -27.03 -4.08 -38.02
N LYS A 432 -26.84 -3.37 -39.14
CA LYS A 432 -25.80 -2.35 -39.25
C LYS A 432 -26.17 -1.29 -38.22
N ASN A 433 -25.50 -1.32 -37.07
CA ASN A 433 -25.46 -0.17 -36.18
C ASN A 433 -24.41 0.79 -36.71
#